data_AF-A0A2E8C9S8-F1
#
_entry.id   AF-A0A2E8C9S8-F1
#
_cell.length_a   1.000
_cell.length_b   1.000
_cell.length_c   1.000
_cell.angle_alpha   90.00
_cell.angle_beta   90.00
_cell.angle_gamma   90.00
#
_symmetry.space_group_name_H-M   'P 1'
#
loop_
_entity.id
_entity.type
_entity.pdbx_description
1 polymer ?
#
loop_
_entity_poly.entity_id
_entity_poly.type
_entity_poly.pdbx_seq_one_letter_code
_entity_poly.pdbx_strand_id
1 'polypeptide(L)'
;MREKIPIVIPKSRTRQMVLSEPVLHPEKSKALLTCPLYPSFCLFHPSLTNKHYRGVPHATVIQRLHNQIVMGTCPYCQSVTYTGDTICYSCGRILANIRSDKFAMEQQFHRGSLDSTFKMTKKPTKGGVVQTHTGRNVNIMKSRRNRTRHLVLLFFVAFIMLAPQVRENIFQKWAPGIQEYVMLMAETDLAVYDNVATFTVDRTIVVTNSNSVGWLYEDIVIPTDVESLYGQDTDFSYVNGDLPSPTSIIQEVKSVNLLFTSGGSIIDDMIAIPTDGSILSYEDKTITSKGHYVWWPGYGADNNSCHVGNCVKLELHLQPGETVVFSFQATVTSTSYSWWDGSRVDTIIEGLDEAINVDNSGKFSDIELRGGGERSQDFSSPYWYDRGTRGGVTHGYAINAQEQVVLETAELISSSLPEGLQDNAYAYARATFDYMHKHITYDKNAPNPARSGPLCLEESTGDCDEQTNAFLSLLRVKNIPGWYVFGALTGDYDYWEAHGWGYIMLPMSESWCESRNIELDTCFVEGSVDVVNNKWLLHTPNAYIAWVEEPDSTGTLLNSYYSPGKYSSNGLVRAPPHYSTIGDVDTSGGKYQVKPVKEILR
;
A
#
# COMPACT_ATOMS: atom_id res chain seq x y z
N MET A 1 -55.54 21.48 -29.05
CA MET A 1 -56.96 21.07 -29.18
C MET A 1 -57.17 19.78 -28.38
N ARG A 2 -58.39 19.48 -27.93
CA ARG A 2 -58.70 18.25 -27.17
C ARG A 2 -58.96 17.09 -28.13
N GLU A 3 -58.57 15.88 -27.76
CA GLU A 3 -59.48 14.73 -27.91
C GLU A 3 -59.22 13.64 -26.87
N LYS A 4 -60.17 12.69 -26.73
CA LYS A 4 -60.33 11.83 -25.55
C LYS A 4 -60.09 10.34 -25.86
N ILE A 5 -59.72 9.63 -24.79
CA ILE A 5 -59.78 8.18 -24.57
C ILE A 5 -61.09 7.55 -25.12
N PRO A 6 -61.07 6.24 -25.47
CA PRO A 6 -61.74 5.32 -24.54
C PRO A 6 -61.00 3.99 -24.24
N ILE A 7 -61.25 3.47 -23.05
CA ILE A 7 -60.82 2.15 -22.54
C ILE A 7 -61.80 1.07 -23.02
N VAL A 8 -61.31 -0.13 -23.38
CA VAL A 8 -62.13 -1.35 -23.44
C VAL A 8 -61.39 -2.55 -22.87
N ILE A 9 -61.92 -3.12 -21.78
CA ILE A 9 -61.70 -4.51 -21.31
C ILE A 9 -63.10 -5.05 -20.97
N PRO A 10 -63.51 -6.23 -21.47
CA PRO A 10 -63.89 -7.29 -20.52
C PRO A 10 -63.73 -8.77 -20.97
N LYS A 11 -63.21 -9.55 -20.01
CA LYS A 11 -63.75 -10.85 -19.53
C LYS A 11 -63.67 -12.15 -20.38
N SER A 12 -62.79 -13.02 -19.87
CA SER A 12 -63.08 -14.38 -19.35
C SER A 12 -63.45 -15.54 -20.30
N ARG A 13 -62.78 -16.68 -20.09
CA ARG A 13 -63.49 -17.89 -19.64
C ARG A 13 -62.62 -18.88 -18.85
N THR A 14 -63.20 -19.37 -17.76
CA THR A 14 -62.65 -20.36 -16.83
C THR A 14 -62.89 -21.78 -17.34
N ARG A 15 -61.99 -22.73 -17.04
CA ARG A 15 -62.40 -24.08 -16.60
C ARG A 15 -61.29 -24.80 -15.82
N GLN A 16 -61.56 -25.05 -14.54
CA GLN A 16 -60.94 -26.14 -13.79
C GLN A 16 -61.55 -27.48 -14.23
N MET A 17 -60.80 -28.57 -14.11
CA MET A 17 -61.32 -29.78 -13.47
C MET A 17 -60.19 -30.56 -12.78
N VAL A 18 -60.56 -31.43 -11.85
CA VAL A 18 -59.75 -31.81 -10.67
C VAL A 18 -59.70 -33.33 -10.50
N LEU A 19 -58.78 -33.81 -9.64
CA LEU A 19 -58.65 -35.18 -9.08
C LEU A 19 -57.93 -36.17 -10.04
N SER A 20 -56.90 -36.91 -9.60
CA SER A 20 -56.90 -37.76 -8.40
C SER A 20 -55.50 -38.15 -7.87
N GLU A 21 -55.36 -38.19 -6.55
CA GLU A 21 -54.48 -39.08 -5.76
C GLU A 21 -55.33 -40.25 -5.18
N PRO A 22 -54.78 -41.25 -4.43
CA PRO A 22 -53.38 -41.66 -4.18
C PRO A 22 -53.14 -43.17 -4.46
N VAL A 23 -51.96 -43.74 -4.10
CA VAL A 23 -51.85 -44.99 -3.30
C VAL A 23 -50.40 -45.26 -2.80
N LEU A 24 -50.34 -45.89 -1.63
CA LEU A 24 -49.24 -46.10 -0.69
C LEU A 24 -48.12 -47.13 -1.07
N HIS A 25 -46.89 -46.79 -0.63
CA HIS A 25 -45.90 -47.64 0.10
C HIS A 25 -45.34 -48.94 -0.57
N PRO A 26 -44.41 -49.69 0.08
CA PRO A 26 -43.01 -49.28 0.27
C PRO A 26 -42.02 -50.44 -0.02
N GLU A 27 -40.71 -50.20 -0.11
CA GLU A 27 -39.76 -51.27 0.23
C GLU A 27 -38.45 -50.81 0.86
N LYS A 28 -37.95 -51.65 1.77
CA LYS A 28 -36.70 -51.49 2.53
C LYS A 28 -35.68 -52.48 1.98
N SER A 29 -34.42 -52.12 1.97
CA SER A 29 -33.35 -53.11 2.19
C SER A 29 -32.29 -52.54 3.15
N LYS A 30 -32.05 -53.30 4.23
CA LYS A 30 -30.97 -53.12 5.19
C LYS A 30 -30.06 -54.34 5.09
N ALA A 31 -28.74 -54.12 5.02
CA ALA A 31 -27.70 -54.96 5.62
C ALA A 31 -26.46 -54.07 5.79
N LEU A 32 -25.78 -53.91 6.94
CA LEU A 32 -25.14 -54.90 7.84
C LEU A 32 -24.11 -55.76 7.06
N LEU A 33 -22.84 -55.91 7.43
CA LEU A 33 -22.02 -55.47 8.58
C LEU A 33 -20.73 -54.76 8.03
N THR A 34 -19.65 -54.41 8.74
CA THR A 34 -19.17 -54.72 10.10
C THR A 34 -18.20 -53.66 10.63
N CYS A 35 -18.17 -53.45 11.94
CA CYS A 35 -16.99 -53.08 12.73
C CYS A 35 -16.83 -54.19 13.79
N PRO A 36 -15.62 -54.55 14.28
CA PRO A 36 -15.36 -54.19 15.69
C PRO A 36 -13.87 -54.08 16.13
N LEU A 37 -13.72 -53.65 17.40
CA LEU A 37 -12.61 -53.88 18.36
C LEU A 37 -11.61 -52.74 18.70
N TYR A 38 -12.14 -51.81 19.50
CA TYR A 38 -11.57 -51.34 20.80
C TYR A 38 -11.17 -52.52 21.74
N PRO A 39 -10.43 -52.37 22.89
CA PRO A 39 -10.80 -51.43 23.98
C PRO A 39 -9.73 -50.89 24.98
N SER A 40 -10.23 -50.05 25.90
CA SER A 40 -9.82 -49.88 27.33
C SER A 40 -8.92 -48.68 27.70
N PHE A 41 -9.15 -47.94 28.81
CA PHE A 41 -10.32 -47.82 29.71
C PHE A 41 -10.19 -46.61 30.68
N CYS A 42 -11.34 -46.09 31.16
CA CYS A 42 -11.60 -45.50 32.51
C CYS A 42 -10.94 -44.18 32.96
N LEU A 43 -11.49 -43.42 33.93
CA LEU A 43 -12.89 -43.01 34.26
C LEU A 43 -12.87 -42.05 35.49
N PHE A 44 -14.00 -41.36 35.74
CA PHE A 44 -14.45 -40.70 36.97
C PHE A 44 -13.79 -39.39 37.51
N HIS A 45 -14.63 -38.35 37.53
CA HIS A 45 -14.71 -37.31 38.56
C HIS A 45 -15.67 -37.79 39.68
N PRO A 46 -15.59 -37.26 40.92
CA PRO A 46 -16.43 -36.10 41.29
C PRO A 46 -15.72 -35.11 42.25
N SER A 47 -16.47 -34.36 43.06
CA SER A 47 -16.08 -33.03 43.58
C SER A 47 -16.10 -32.88 45.13
N LEU A 48 -15.77 -31.64 45.57
CA LEU A 48 -16.25 -30.92 46.77
C LEU A 48 -15.42 -30.87 48.10
N THR A 49 -15.47 -29.66 48.68
CA THR A 49 -15.27 -29.20 50.08
C THR A 49 -13.88 -28.90 50.69
N ASN A 50 -13.57 -27.60 50.74
CA ASN A 50 -13.23 -26.78 51.93
C ASN A 50 -12.68 -27.44 53.22
N LYS A 51 -11.51 -26.95 53.70
CA LYS A 51 -11.37 -26.26 55.02
C LYS A 51 -9.98 -25.62 55.26
N HIS A 52 -9.92 -24.63 56.15
CA HIS A 52 -8.75 -23.85 56.55
C HIS A 52 -7.95 -24.46 57.74
N TYR A 53 -6.74 -23.91 57.94
CA TYR A 53 -6.17 -23.35 59.21
C TYR A 53 -4.91 -24.00 59.84
N ARG A 54 -3.86 -23.15 59.95
CA ARG A 54 -2.80 -22.99 60.99
C ARG A 54 -2.06 -24.20 61.59
N GLY A 55 -0.72 -24.08 61.69
CA GLY A 55 0.07 -24.81 62.71
C GLY A 55 1.60 -24.81 62.51
N VAL A 56 2.30 -23.84 63.10
CA VAL A 56 3.76 -23.87 63.40
C VAL A 56 3.83 -24.02 64.93
N PRO A 57 4.65 -24.90 65.58
CA PRO A 57 6.10 -24.64 65.67
C PRO A 57 7.10 -25.82 65.90
N HIS A 58 8.38 -25.49 65.65
CA HIS A 58 9.62 -25.92 66.31
C HIS A 58 10.01 -27.41 66.51
N ALA A 59 10.93 -27.83 65.61
CA ALA A 59 12.31 -28.24 65.92
C ALA A 59 12.62 -29.37 66.93
N THR A 60 13.32 -30.39 66.43
CA THR A 60 14.43 -31.02 67.17
C THR A 60 15.59 -31.29 66.21
N VAL A 61 16.81 -31.03 66.68
CA VAL A 61 18.04 -31.01 65.87
C VAL A 61 18.60 -32.42 65.69
N ILE A 62 18.92 -32.79 64.45
CA ILE A 62 19.92 -33.83 64.16
C ILE A 62 21.09 -33.17 63.44
N GLN A 63 22.21 -33.00 64.13
CA GLN A 63 23.46 -32.62 63.50
C GLN A 63 24.00 -33.80 62.67
N ARG A 64 24.20 -33.59 61.37
CA ARG A 64 25.18 -34.35 60.58
C ARG A 64 26.05 -33.39 59.78
N LEU A 65 27.33 -33.38 60.16
CA LEU A 65 28.52 -33.03 59.36
C LEU A 65 28.51 -31.69 58.60
N HIS A 66 29.45 -30.81 58.97
CA HIS A 66 29.83 -29.65 58.17
C HIS A 66 30.23 -30.07 56.74
N ASN A 67 29.40 -29.76 55.75
CA ASN A 67 29.90 -29.49 54.41
C ASN A 67 30.58 -28.11 54.45
N GLN A 68 31.88 -28.05 54.18
CA GLN A 68 32.55 -26.78 53.94
C GLN A 68 31.88 -26.09 52.74
N ILE A 69 31.33 -24.90 52.96
CA ILE A 69 30.77 -24.08 51.89
C ILE A 69 31.94 -23.56 51.05
N VAL A 70 32.17 -24.18 49.89
CA VAL A 70 33.23 -23.77 48.96
C VAL A 70 32.66 -22.68 48.06
N MET A 71 33.09 -21.43 48.25
CA MET A 71 32.64 -20.34 47.39
C MET A 71 33.39 -20.33 46.06
N GLY A 72 32.63 -20.18 44.97
CA GLY A 72 33.12 -19.98 43.62
C GLY A 72 32.88 -18.54 43.13
N THR A 73 33.28 -18.27 41.89
CA THR A 73 32.97 -17.02 41.19
C THR A 73 32.30 -17.29 39.85
N CYS A 74 31.26 -16.52 39.54
CA CYS A 74 30.60 -16.58 38.25
C CYS A 74 31.58 -16.20 37.11
N PRO A 75 31.74 -17.01 36.05
CA PRO A 75 32.69 -16.73 34.97
C PRO A 75 32.31 -15.50 34.12
N TYR A 76 31.06 -15.03 34.21
CA TYR A 76 30.55 -13.90 33.41
C TYR A 76 30.63 -12.55 34.12
N CYS A 77 30.24 -12.48 35.40
CA CYS A 77 30.20 -11.22 36.17
C CYS A 77 31.11 -11.19 37.41
N GLN A 78 31.82 -12.29 37.69
CA GLN A 78 32.76 -12.43 38.82
C GLN A 78 32.14 -12.27 40.23
N SER A 79 30.81 -12.22 40.35
CA SER A 79 30.15 -12.29 41.65
C SER A 79 30.42 -13.61 42.37
N VAL A 80 30.35 -13.58 43.69
CA VAL A 80 30.45 -14.77 44.54
C VAL A 80 29.24 -15.67 44.31
N THR A 81 29.47 -16.97 44.19
CA THR A 81 28.44 -18.00 44.01
C THR A 81 28.66 -19.17 44.97
N TYR A 82 27.58 -19.83 45.39
CA TYR A 82 27.67 -21.00 46.26
C TYR A 82 27.84 -22.29 45.45
N THR A 83 28.50 -23.29 46.03
CA THR A 83 28.61 -24.63 45.44
C THR A 83 27.25 -25.32 45.37
N GLY A 84 26.60 -25.21 44.22
CA GLY A 84 25.29 -25.81 43.94
C GLY A 84 24.38 -24.92 43.08
N ASP A 85 24.64 -23.62 43.03
CA ASP A 85 23.82 -22.65 42.31
C ASP A 85 23.84 -22.93 40.79
N THR A 86 22.65 -23.15 40.21
CA THR A 86 22.44 -23.28 38.76
C THR A 86 22.19 -21.95 38.07
N ILE A 87 22.05 -20.84 38.82
CA ILE A 87 21.88 -19.49 38.29
C ILE A 87 22.73 -18.52 39.10
N CYS A 88 23.44 -17.63 38.41
CA CYS A 88 24.13 -16.52 39.04
C CYS A 88 23.15 -15.42 39.44
N TYR A 89 22.72 -15.40 40.71
CA TYR A 89 21.75 -14.42 41.22
C TYR A 89 22.14 -12.94 40.99
N SER A 90 23.43 -12.61 40.86
CA SER A 90 23.89 -11.23 40.58
C SER A 90 23.83 -10.82 39.11
N CYS A 91 23.63 -11.72 38.15
CA CYS A 91 23.56 -11.37 36.71
C CYS A 91 22.53 -12.18 35.89
N GLY A 92 21.68 -12.97 36.56
CA GLY A 92 20.60 -13.75 35.93
C GLY A 92 21.05 -14.91 35.04
N ARG A 93 22.36 -15.11 34.81
CA ARG A 93 22.84 -16.14 33.88
C ARG A 93 22.82 -17.53 34.50
N ILE A 94 22.25 -18.49 33.77
CA ILE A 94 22.26 -19.91 34.09
C ILE A 94 23.72 -20.42 34.05
N LEU A 95 24.11 -21.23 35.02
CA LEU A 95 25.43 -21.82 35.18
C LEU A 95 25.31 -23.34 35.08
N ALA A 96 25.46 -23.86 33.86
CA ALA A 96 25.17 -25.26 33.56
C ALA A 96 26.00 -26.23 34.42
N ASN A 97 25.32 -27.13 35.13
CA ASN A 97 25.98 -28.11 35.99
C ASN A 97 26.08 -29.44 35.25
N ILE A 98 27.29 -29.90 34.92
CA ILE A 98 27.55 -31.18 34.22
C ILE A 98 26.95 -32.41 34.94
N ARG A 99 26.61 -32.31 36.23
CA ARG A 99 25.94 -33.38 36.99
C ARG A 99 24.41 -33.23 37.09
N SER A 100 23.83 -32.22 36.44
CA SER A 100 22.39 -32.05 36.28
C SER A 100 21.87 -33.05 35.26
N ASP A 101 20.87 -33.85 35.66
CA ASP A 101 20.05 -34.68 34.76
C ASP A 101 19.25 -33.86 33.73
N LYS A 102 19.30 -32.51 33.81
CA LYS A 102 18.74 -31.55 32.84
C LYS A 102 19.80 -30.77 32.05
N PHE A 103 21.07 -31.16 32.10
CA PHE A 103 22.19 -30.48 31.42
C PHE A 103 21.93 -30.17 29.92
N ALA A 104 21.21 -31.04 29.20
CA ALA A 104 20.85 -30.84 27.80
C ALA A 104 19.84 -29.69 27.57
N MET A 105 18.92 -29.44 28.52
CA MET A 105 18.03 -28.26 28.48
C MET A 105 18.79 -26.98 28.85
N GLU A 106 19.66 -27.05 29.86
CA GLU A 106 20.49 -25.90 30.28
C GLU A 106 21.41 -25.40 29.14
N GLN A 107 21.74 -26.26 28.17
CA GLN A 107 22.53 -25.88 26.99
C GLN A 107 21.74 -25.14 25.91
N GLN A 108 20.40 -25.16 25.89
CA GLN A 108 19.60 -24.48 24.85
C GLN A 108 19.79 -22.95 24.84
N PHE A 109 20.20 -22.37 25.96
CA PHE A 109 20.50 -20.93 26.09
C PHE A 109 21.97 -20.57 25.78
N HIS A 110 22.78 -21.55 25.34
CA HIS A 110 24.19 -21.35 24.99
C HIS A 110 24.53 -21.94 23.60
N ARG A 111 24.69 -21.08 22.60
CA ARG A 111 25.18 -21.45 21.24
C ARG A 111 26.68 -21.85 21.28
N GLY A 112 27.03 -22.98 21.90
CA GLY A 112 28.42 -23.43 22.01
C GLY A 112 28.59 -24.89 22.46
N SER A 113 29.68 -25.52 22.01
CA SER A 113 30.09 -26.87 22.42
C SER A 113 30.72 -26.90 23.82
N LEU A 114 30.96 -28.11 24.35
CA LEU A 114 31.68 -28.35 25.61
C LEU A 114 33.09 -27.72 25.67
N ASP A 115 33.72 -27.48 24.52
CA ASP A 115 35.03 -26.82 24.42
C ASP A 115 34.96 -25.30 24.65
N SER A 116 33.79 -24.70 24.42
CA SER A 116 33.57 -23.25 24.49
C SER A 116 32.84 -22.79 25.76
N THR A 117 32.27 -23.72 26.54
CA THR A 117 31.59 -23.43 27.80
C THR A 117 32.58 -23.34 28.97
N PHE A 118 32.36 -22.36 29.85
CA PHE A 118 33.24 -22.06 30.98
C PHE A 118 32.78 -22.73 32.27
N LYS A 119 33.71 -23.43 32.91
CA LYS A 119 33.52 -24.16 34.16
C LYS A 119 33.73 -23.23 35.36
N MET A 120 32.83 -23.31 36.35
CA MET A 120 33.04 -22.64 37.64
C MET A 120 34.29 -23.17 38.35
N THR A 121 35.09 -22.24 38.87
CA THR A 121 36.32 -22.53 39.59
C THR A 121 36.02 -22.85 41.05
N LYS A 122 36.64 -23.91 41.60
CA LYS A 122 36.47 -24.33 43.01
C LYS A 122 37.15 -23.38 44.03
N LYS A 123 37.84 -22.35 43.56
CA LYS A 123 38.53 -21.31 44.33
C LYS A 123 38.55 -20.03 43.49
N PRO A 124 38.51 -18.83 44.09
CA PRO A 124 38.59 -17.57 43.35
C PRO A 124 39.83 -17.51 42.44
N THR A 125 39.63 -17.14 41.18
CA THR A 125 40.71 -16.95 40.20
C THR A 125 40.98 -15.47 39.94
N LYS A 126 42.17 -15.12 39.46
CA LYS A 126 42.49 -13.75 39.05
C LYS A 126 41.56 -13.31 37.91
N GLY A 127 41.11 -12.06 37.97
CA GLY A 127 40.16 -11.48 37.02
C GLY A 127 40.54 -11.72 35.56
N GLY A 128 39.53 -12.11 34.77
CA GLY A 128 39.68 -12.37 33.34
C GLY A 128 40.21 -13.74 32.93
N VAL A 129 40.59 -14.62 33.86
CA VAL A 129 41.00 -16.02 33.54
C VAL A 129 39.91 -17.01 33.93
N VAL A 130 39.37 -17.70 32.92
CA VAL A 130 38.33 -18.74 33.03
C VAL A 130 38.86 -20.07 32.51
N GLN A 131 38.31 -21.19 33.00
CA GLN A 131 38.70 -22.53 32.56
C GLN A 131 37.53 -23.17 31.79
N THR A 132 37.80 -23.84 30.66
CA THR A 132 36.77 -24.61 29.93
C THR A 132 36.45 -25.93 30.63
N HIS A 133 35.35 -26.59 30.27
CA HIS A 133 35.07 -27.95 30.80
C HIS A 133 36.14 -28.98 30.40
N THR A 134 36.82 -28.77 29.27
CA THR A 134 38.02 -29.52 28.84
C THR A 134 39.31 -29.17 29.58
N GLY A 135 39.26 -28.28 30.58
CA GLY A 135 40.38 -27.97 31.48
C GLY A 135 41.35 -26.91 30.96
N ARG A 136 41.08 -26.29 29.80
CA ARG A 136 41.94 -25.26 29.20
C ARG A 136 41.70 -23.90 29.84
N ASN A 137 42.75 -23.22 30.29
CA ASN A 137 42.65 -21.86 30.80
C ASN A 137 42.65 -20.85 29.65
N VAL A 138 41.69 -19.92 29.64
CA VAL A 138 41.49 -18.88 28.64
C VAL A 138 41.45 -17.52 29.34
N ASN A 139 42.19 -16.53 28.84
CA ASN A 139 42.08 -15.16 29.33
C ASN A 139 41.12 -14.36 28.42
N ILE A 140 39.88 -14.19 28.89
CA ILE A 140 38.81 -13.49 28.16
C ILE A 140 39.00 -11.97 28.11
N MET A 141 39.83 -11.40 28.99
CA MET A 141 40.14 -9.96 28.98
C MET A 141 41.27 -9.60 27.99
N LYS A 142 41.99 -10.58 27.44
CA LYS A 142 43.07 -10.32 26.46
C LYS A 142 42.49 -10.12 25.05
N SER A 143 41.82 -8.99 24.85
CA SER A 143 41.31 -8.54 23.56
C SER A 143 42.44 -8.51 22.52
N ARG A 144 42.41 -9.46 21.58
CA ARG A 144 43.31 -9.47 20.41
C ARG A 144 42.72 -8.53 19.35
N ARG A 145 42.86 -7.22 19.60
CA ARG A 145 42.32 -6.10 18.81
C ARG A 145 42.96 -6.07 17.40
N ASN A 146 42.47 -6.92 16.50
CA ASN A 146 43.06 -7.13 15.18
C ASN A 146 42.61 -6.02 14.22
N ARG A 147 43.33 -4.90 14.22
CA ARG A 147 43.00 -3.62 13.57
C ARG A 147 42.69 -3.75 12.07
N THR A 148 43.31 -4.71 11.39
CA THR A 148 43.07 -5.05 9.98
C THR A 148 41.66 -5.58 9.71
N ARG A 149 41.06 -6.37 10.63
CA ARG A 149 39.72 -6.93 10.42
C ARG A 149 38.63 -5.85 10.50
N HIS A 150 38.83 -4.78 11.28
CA HIS A 150 37.94 -3.63 11.28
C HIS A 150 38.11 -2.77 10.03
N LEU A 151 39.34 -2.52 9.56
CA LEU A 151 39.56 -1.78 8.31
C LEU A 151 38.92 -2.48 7.10
N VAL A 152 39.10 -3.80 6.97
CA VAL A 152 38.47 -4.58 5.89
C VAL A 152 36.94 -4.55 6.02
N LEU A 153 36.38 -4.70 7.23
CA LEU A 153 34.93 -4.63 7.42
C LEU A 153 34.37 -3.24 7.09
N LEU A 154 35.07 -2.16 7.46
CA LEU A 154 34.63 -0.78 7.21
C LEU A 154 34.71 -0.46 5.71
N PHE A 155 35.76 -0.92 5.02
CA PHE A 155 35.86 -0.80 3.56
C PHE A 155 34.79 -1.63 2.83
N PHE A 156 34.47 -2.82 3.35
CA PHE A 156 33.42 -3.69 2.78
C PHE A 156 32.02 -3.12 3.01
N VAL A 157 31.75 -2.55 4.19
CA VAL A 157 30.49 -1.82 4.47
C VAL A 157 30.37 -0.57 3.62
N ALA A 158 31.45 0.22 3.46
CA ALA A 158 31.46 1.38 2.56
C ALA A 158 31.21 0.95 1.10
N PHE A 159 31.82 -0.15 0.64
CA PHE A 159 31.61 -0.68 -0.71
C PHE A 159 30.18 -1.19 -0.94
N ILE A 160 29.59 -1.88 0.03
CA ILE A 160 28.17 -2.30 0.00
C ILE A 160 27.22 -1.09 0.04
N MET A 161 27.56 -0.04 0.79
CA MET A 161 26.77 1.18 0.84
C MET A 161 26.81 1.94 -0.50
N LEU A 162 27.97 2.00 -1.16
CA LEU A 162 28.20 2.76 -2.39
C LEU A 162 27.89 2.01 -3.70
N ALA A 163 27.68 0.67 -3.66
CA ALA A 163 27.41 -0.14 -4.85
C ALA A 163 26.09 -0.92 -4.72
N PRO A 164 24.96 -0.41 -5.24
CA PRO A 164 23.64 -1.06 -5.16
C PRO A 164 23.65 -2.51 -5.67
N GLN A 165 24.29 -2.73 -6.83
CA GLN A 165 24.48 -4.02 -7.51
C GLN A 165 25.12 -5.13 -6.63
N VAL A 166 25.84 -4.74 -5.57
CA VAL A 166 26.53 -5.65 -4.65
C VAL A 166 25.61 -6.09 -3.50
N ARG A 167 24.61 -5.27 -3.13
CA ARG A 167 23.65 -5.57 -2.07
C ARG A 167 22.83 -6.81 -2.41
N GLU A 168 22.15 -6.79 -3.55
CA GLU A 168 21.25 -7.86 -4.03
C GLU A 168 21.96 -9.22 -4.12
N ASN A 169 23.15 -9.23 -4.74
CA ASN A 169 23.97 -10.44 -4.92
C ASN A 169 24.49 -11.05 -3.60
N ILE A 170 24.67 -10.24 -2.55
CA ILE A 170 25.07 -10.73 -1.22
C ILE A 170 23.86 -11.22 -0.44
N PHE A 171 22.73 -10.50 -0.49
CA PHE A 171 21.51 -10.87 0.23
C PHE A 171 20.90 -12.19 -0.25
N GLN A 172 20.94 -12.50 -1.55
CA GLN A 172 20.47 -13.81 -2.05
C GLN A 172 21.38 -14.99 -1.66
N LYS A 173 22.64 -14.76 -1.26
CA LYS A 173 23.64 -15.84 -1.06
C LYS A 173 24.06 -16.11 0.39
N TRP A 174 23.67 -15.29 1.36
CA TRP A 174 24.05 -15.48 2.78
C TRP A 174 22.84 -15.60 3.72
N ALA A 175 22.71 -16.80 4.29
CA ALA A 175 21.53 -17.27 5.02
C ALA A 175 21.60 -17.03 6.56
N PRO A 176 20.78 -17.72 7.38
CA PRO A 176 20.00 -17.09 8.44
C PRO A 176 20.83 -16.69 9.66
N GLY A 177 20.85 -15.39 9.95
CA GLY A 177 21.62 -14.84 11.06
C GLY A 177 21.80 -13.32 10.99
N ILE A 178 21.54 -12.73 9.82
CA ILE A 178 21.49 -11.28 9.64
C ILE A 178 20.16 -10.69 10.13
N GLN A 179 19.18 -11.46 10.64
CA GLN A 179 17.86 -10.91 11.04
C GLN A 179 17.94 -9.71 12.01
N GLU A 180 18.84 -9.69 13.00
CA GLU A 180 19.02 -8.50 13.87
C GLU A 180 19.65 -7.31 13.13
N TYR A 181 20.54 -7.56 12.15
CA TYR A 181 21.12 -6.51 11.30
C TYR A 181 20.19 -6.08 10.15
N VAL A 182 19.28 -6.95 9.70
CA VAL A 182 18.21 -6.65 8.75
C VAL A 182 17.08 -5.90 9.47
N MET A 183 16.81 -6.16 10.75
CA MET A 183 15.93 -5.30 11.54
C MET A 183 16.56 -3.91 11.77
N LEU A 184 17.85 -3.82 12.11
CA LEU A 184 18.55 -2.52 12.16
C LEU A 184 18.69 -1.84 10.78
N MET A 185 18.59 -2.59 9.68
CA MET A 185 18.57 -2.02 8.32
C MET A 185 17.15 -1.77 7.79
N ALA A 186 16.12 -2.38 8.38
CA ALA A 186 14.71 -2.00 8.21
C ALA A 186 14.39 -0.71 8.98
N GLU A 187 15.18 -0.39 10.01
CA GLU A 187 15.25 0.98 10.57
C GLU A 187 16.06 1.95 9.66
N THR A 188 16.73 1.46 8.60
CA THR A 188 17.31 2.28 7.51
C THR A 188 16.52 2.07 6.22
N ASP A 189 15.27 2.50 6.27
CA ASP A 189 14.12 2.14 5.42
C ASP A 189 14.21 2.63 3.95
N LEU A 190 15.39 2.64 3.34
CA LEU A 190 15.67 3.26 2.03
C LEU A 190 14.92 2.57 0.88
N ALA A 191 13.77 3.13 0.50
CA ALA A 191 13.03 2.74 -0.69
C ALA A 191 13.88 2.99 -1.94
N VAL A 192 13.94 2.00 -2.84
CA VAL A 192 14.70 2.08 -4.10
C VAL A 192 13.71 2.14 -5.24
N TYR A 193 13.81 3.20 -6.06
CA TYR A 193 12.98 3.37 -7.25
C TYR A 193 13.86 3.42 -8.50
N ASP A 194 13.30 2.99 -9.63
CA ASP A 194 13.88 3.23 -10.95
C ASP A 194 13.72 4.71 -11.31
N ASN A 195 14.70 5.30 -11.98
CA ASN A 195 14.62 6.67 -12.49
C ASN A 195 13.78 6.73 -13.79
N VAL A 196 13.94 5.73 -14.65
CA VAL A 196 13.11 5.53 -15.84
C VAL A 196 12.79 4.04 -15.94
N ALA A 197 11.53 3.71 -16.19
CA ALA A 197 11.12 2.35 -16.55
C ALA A 197 10.18 2.34 -17.76
N THR A 198 10.41 1.42 -18.70
CA THR A 198 9.47 1.12 -19.79
C THR A 198 8.89 -0.27 -19.59
N PHE A 199 7.56 -0.37 -19.53
CA PHE A 199 6.83 -1.61 -19.23
C PHE A 199 5.47 -1.64 -19.94
N THR A 200 4.89 -2.83 -20.06
CA THR A 200 3.50 -3.01 -20.52
C THR A 200 2.64 -3.49 -19.35
N VAL A 201 1.71 -2.65 -18.89
CA VAL A 201 0.68 -3.04 -17.92
C VAL A 201 -0.46 -3.73 -18.66
N ASP A 202 -0.80 -4.94 -18.24
CA ASP A 202 -1.96 -5.70 -18.68
C ASP A 202 -3.06 -5.65 -17.62
N ARG A 203 -4.20 -5.06 -17.97
CA ARG A 203 -5.45 -5.09 -17.19
C ARG A 203 -6.34 -6.21 -17.75
N THR A 204 -6.22 -7.41 -17.19
CA THR A 204 -7.03 -8.58 -17.55
C THR A 204 -8.39 -8.56 -16.85
N ILE A 205 -9.48 -8.81 -17.57
CA ILE A 205 -10.82 -9.02 -17.01
C ILE A 205 -11.42 -10.33 -17.54
N VAL A 206 -11.96 -11.12 -16.61
CA VAL A 206 -12.66 -12.37 -16.89
C VAL A 206 -14.17 -12.17 -16.74
N VAL A 207 -14.93 -12.53 -17.77
CA VAL A 207 -16.39 -12.47 -17.80
C VAL A 207 -16.93 -13.86 -18.11
N THR A 208 -17.64 -14.47 -17.16
CA THR A 208 -18.25 -15.80 -17.30
C THR A 208 -19.76 -15.70 -17.28
N ASN A 209 -20.44 -16.40 -18.19
CA ASN A 209 -21.90 -16.44 -18.29
C ASN A 209 -22.41 -17.88 -18.14
N SER A 210 -23.41 -18.09 -17.28
CA SER A 210 -23.81 -19.44 -16.84
C SER A 210 -25.20 -19.90 -17.29
N ASN A 211 -26.20 -19.01 -17.40
CA ASN A 211 -27.61 -19.41 -17.36
C ASN A 211 -28.49 -18.92 -18.52
N SER A 212 -28.16 -17.81 -19.18
CA SER A 212 -28.99 -17.19 -20.21
C SER A 212 -28.13 -16.39 -21.19
N VAL A 213 -28.68 -15.84 -22.27
CA VAL A 213 -27.92 -14.91 -23.13
C VAL A 213 -27.61 -13.65 -22.32
N GLY A 214 -26.34 -13.34 -22.14
CA GLY A 214 -25.84 -12.24 -21.34
C GLY A 214 -25.19 -11.15 -22.17
N TRP A 215 -25.10 -9.95 -21.60
CA TRP A 215 -24.38 -8.83 -22.17
C TRP A 215 -23.60 -8.05 -21.11
N LEU A 216 -22.51 -7.42 -21.52
CA LEU A 216 -21.71 -6.49 -20.71
C LEU A 216 -21.30 -5.30 -21.59
N TYR A 217 -21.51 -4.09 -21.09
CA TYR A 217 -20.87 -2.87 -21.56
C TYR A 217 -19.78 -2.47 -20.56
N GLU A 218 -18.60 -2.10 -21.02
CA GLU A 218 -17.55 -1.48 -20.20
C GLU A 218 -16.79 -0.41 -20.97
N ASP A 219 -16.56 0.73 -20.30
CA ASP A 219 -15.75 1.86 -20.73
C ASP A 219 -14.38 1.75 -20.04
N ILE A 220 -13.29 1.70 -20.80
CA ILE A 220 -11.91 1.65 -20.28
C ILE A 220 -11.18 2.91 -20.71
N VAL A 221 -10.77 3.76 -19.76
CA VAL A 221 -10.02 4.99 -20.06
C VAL A 221 -8.74 4.65 -20.81
N ILE A 222 -8.48 5.38 -21.89
CA ILE A 222 -7.22 5.33 -22.64
C ILE A 222 -6.24 6.24 -21.88
N PRO A 223 -5.09 5.74 -21.39
CA PRO A 223 -4.11 6.58 -20.72
C PRO A 223 -3.56 7.61 -21.70
N THR A 224 -3.22 8.79 -21.18
CA THR A 224 -2.54 9.86 -21.91
C THR A 224 -1.08 9.94 -21.50
N ASP A 225 -0.31 10.70 -22.27
CA ASP A 225 0.91 11.31 -21.76
C ASP A 225 0.58 12.20 -20.54
N VAL A 226 1.56 12.37 -19.66
CA VAL A 226 1.43 13.18 -18.43
C VAL A 226 2.73 13.94 -18.23
N GLU A 227 2.60 15.25 -18.03
CA GLU A 227 3.69 16.19 -17.81
C GLU A 227 3.86 16.54 -16.31
N SER A 228 4.95 17.24 -15.98
CA SER A 228 5.23 17.75 -14.63
C SER A 228 4.26 18.86 -14.18
N LEU A 229 3.53 19.48 -15.11
CA LEU A 229 2.39 20.35 -14.86
C LEU A 229 1.25 19.88 -15.78
N TYR A 230 0.18 19.33 -15.21
CA TYR A 230 -0.76 18.48 -15.94
C TYR A 230 -1.50 19.22 -17.06
N GLY A 231 -1.30 18.78 -18.31
CA GLY A 231 -1.94 19.35 -19.50
C GLY A 231 -1.30 20.65 -19.99
N GLN A 232 -0.06 20.94 -19.60
CA GLN A 232 0.69 22.11 -20.03
C GLN A 232 2.06 21.73 -20.62
N ASP A 233 2.44 22.34 -21.74
CA ASP A 233 3.76 22.20 -22.36
C ASP A 233 4.85 23.05 -21.67
N THR A 234 4.44 24.00 -20.82
CA THR A 234 5.32 24.97 -20.14
C THR A 234 4.87 25.24 -18.71
N ASP A 235 5.84 25.43 -17.82
CA ASP A 235 5.68 25.73 -16.39
C ASP A 235 5.87 27.26 -16.16
N PHE A 236 6.92 27.68 -15.44
CA PHE A 236 7.20 29.08 -15.14
C PHE A 236 7.36 29.96 -16.39
N SER A 237 6.63 31.06 -16.44
CA SER A 237 6.81 32.17 -17.39
C SER A 237 7.59 33.33 -16.75
N TYR A 238 8.29 34.15 -17.53
CA TYR A 238 9.24 35.14 -17.01
C TYR A 238 8.99 36.59 -17.45
N VAL A 239 8.96 37.53 -16.49
CA VAL A 239 8.76 38.97 -16.73
C VAL A 239 9.94 39.68 -17.42
N ASN A 240 11.10 39.01 -17.50
CA ASN A 240 12.31 39.55 -18.12
C ASN A 240 12.36 39.33 -19.65
N GLY A 241 11.41 38.56 -20.21
CA GLY A 241 11.34 38.20 -21.62
C GLY A 241 12.10 36.94 -22.02
N ASP A 242 12.60 36.14 -21.05
CA ASP A 242 13.06 34.78 -21.29
C ASP A 242 11.87 33.87 -21.69
N LEU A 243 12.15 32.77 -22.39
CA LEU A 243 11.13 31.79 -22.76
C LEU A 243 10.64 31.04 -21.52
N PRO A 244 9.34 30.67 -21.42
CA PRO A 244 8.85 29.83 -20.34
C PRO A 244 9.62 28.50 -20.21
N SER A 245 9.78 28.00 -18.99
CA SER A 245 10.35 26.68 -18.73
C SER A 245 9.48 25.59 -19.38
N PRO A 246 10.05 24.63 -20.12
CA PRO A 246 9.30 23.49 -20.62
C PRO A 246 8.94 22.54 -19.48
N THR A 247 7.80 21.85 -19.58
CA THR A 247 7.46 20.76 -18.67
C THR A 247 8.20 19.46 -19.03
N SER A 248 8.32 18.55 -18.06
CA SER A 248 8.98 17.26 -18.21
C SER A 248 7.94 16.15 -18.32
N ILE A 249 8.08 15.23 -19.29
CA ILE A 249 7.14 14.11 -19.47
C ILE A 249 7.44 13.03 -18.41
N ILE A 250 6.49 12.82 -17.49
CA ILE A 250 6.60 11.84 -16.39
C ILE A 250 5.95 10.48 -16.72
N GLN A 251 5.04 10.47 -17.71
CA GLN A 251 4.54 9.27 -18.37
C GLN A 251 4.35 9.53 -19.87
N GLU A 252 4.88 8.66 -20.71
CA GLU A 252 4.71 8.66 -22.17
C GLU A 252 4.09 7.34 -22.63
N VAL A 253 2.96 7.38 -23.32
CA VAL A 253 2.18 6.21 -23.78
C VAL A 253 2.65 5.78 -25.16
N LYS A 254 3.40 4.68 -25.20
CA LYS A 254 4.01 4.13 -26.42
C LYS A 254 3.03 3.36 -27.29
N SER A 255 2.10 2.62 -26.68
CA SER A 255 1.01 1.95 -27.41
C SER A 255 -0.11 1.48 -26.48
N VAL A 256 -1.32 1.34 -27.02
CA VAL A 256 -2.46 0.72 -26.34
C VAL A 256 -3.04 -0.37 -27.23
N ASN A 257 -3.29 -1.56 -26.67
CA ASN A 257 -3.86 -2.70 -27.38
C ASN A 257 -4.97 -3.35 -26.55
N LEU A 258 -6.03 -3.80 -27.20
CA LEU A 258 -7.06 -4.64 -26.60
C LEU A 258 -6.97 -6.05 -27.20
N LEU A 259 -6.78 -7.05 -26.36
CA LEU A 259 -6.69 -8.46 -26.75
C LEU A 259 -7.90 -9.24 -26.23
N PHE A 260 -8.42 -10.14 -27.06
CA PHE A 260 -9.38 -11.17 -26.63
C PHE A 260 -8.70 -12.53 -26.63
N THR A 261 -8.93 -13.31 -25.59
CA THR A 261 -8.39 -14.66 -25.43
C THR A 261 -9.46 -15.64 -24.98
N SER A 262 -9.23 -16.92 -25.24
CA SER A 262 -10.11 -17.98 -24.77
C SER A 262 -9.36 -19.23 -24.33
N GLY A 263 -9.75 -19.76 -23.16
CA GLY A 263 -9.45 -21.12 -22.73
C GLY A 263 -7.99 -21.57 -22.86
N GLY A 264 -7.03 -20.69 -22.59
CA GLY A 264 -5.61 -20.89 -22.83
C GLY A 264 -4.96 -19.61 -23.35
N SER A 265 -3.63 -19.61 -23.52
CA SER A 265 -2.86 -18.45 -24.00
C SER A 265 -3.01 -18.17 -25.50
N ILE A 266 -4.18 -18.44 -26.07
CA ILE A 266 -4.49 -18.21 -27.48
C ILE A 266 -5.17 -16.85 -27.60
N ILE A 267 -4.54 -15.96 -28.36
CA ILE A 267 -5.11 -14.65 -28.74
C ILE A 267 -6.06 -14.90 -29.91
N ASP A 268 -7.35 -14.64 -29.70
CA ASP A 268 -8.39 -14.74 -30.72
C ASP A 268 -8.40 -13.49 -31.60
N ASP A 269 -8.33 -12.30 -30.98
CA ASP A 269 -8.33 -10.99 -31.63
C ASP A 269 -7.34 -10.05 -30.92
N MET A 270 -6.69 -9.18 -31.68
CA MET A 270 -5.85 -8.09 -31.19
C MET A 270 -6.21 -6.81 -31.93
N ILE A 271 -6.59 -5.77 -31.18
CA ILE A 271 -7.04 -4.49 -31.71
C ILE A 271 -6.10 -3.42 -31.17
N ALA A 272 -5.33 -2.79 -32.06
CA ALA A 272 -4.52 -1.63 -31.71
C ALA A 272 -5.44 -0.42 -31.53
N ILE A 273 -5.32 0.28 -30.40
CA ILE A 273 -6.11 1.45 -30.06
C ILE A 273 -5.22 2.69 -30.29
N PRO A 274 -5.68 3.68 -31.09
CA PRO A 274 -4.92 4.90 -31.30
C PRO A 274 -4.78 5.72 -30.01
N THR A 275 -3.60 6.31 -29.80
CA THR A 275 -3.32 7.28 -28.73
C THR A 275 -3.26 8.73 -29.25
N ASP A 276 -3.44 8.93 -30.55
CA ASP A 276 -3.41 10.23 -31.24
C ASP A 276 -4.73 11.04 -31.15
N GLY A 277 -5.67 10.59 -30.31
CA GLY A 277 -7.00 11.20 -30.17
C GLY A 277 -7.97 10.90 -31.32
N SER A 278 -7.62 10.05 -32.29
CA SER A 278 -8.56 9.64 -33.34
C SER A 278 -9.70 8.78 -32.76
N ILE A 279 -10.92 8.98 -33.27
CA ILE A 279 -12.15 8.36 -32.76
C ILE A 279 -12.70 7.28 -33.70
N LEU A 280 -13.35 6.26 -33.13
CA LEU A 280 -14.14 5.27 -33.85
C LEU A 280 -15.59 5.28 -33.35
N SER A 281 -16.53 5.54 -34.26
CA SER A 281 -17.97 5.59 -33.98
C SER A 281 -18.53 4.20 -33.62
N TYR A 282 -19.74 4.15 -33.04
CA TYR A 282 -20.44 2.88 -32.84
C TYR A 282 -20.86 2.24 -34.18
N GLU A 283 -21.13 3.04 -35.21
CA GLU A 283 -21.48 2.59 -36.55
C GLU A 283 -20.29 1.86 -37.22
N ASP A 284 -19.08 2.37 -37.03
CA ASP A 284 -17.82 1.87 -37.61
C ASP A 284 -17.07 0.88 -36.70
N LYS A 285 -17.70 0.45 -35.59
CA LYS A 285 -17.12 -0.44 -34.57
C LYS A 285 -16.38 -1.66 -35.14
N THR A 286 -15.31 -2.03 -34.47
CA THR A 286 -14.63 -3.31 -34.73
C THR A 286 -15.46 -4.46 -34.16
N ILE A 287 -15.73 -5.47 -34.98
CA ILE A 287 -16.40 -6.71 -34.57
C ILE A 287 -15.34 -7.81 -34.48
N THR A 288 -15.14 -8.33 -33.27
CA THR A 288 -14.22 -9.45 -32.98
C THR A 288 -14.65 -10.75 -33.67
N SER A 289 -13.73 -11.73 -33.77
CA SER A 289 -13.99 -13.08 -34.28
C SER A 289 -15.18 -13.79 -33.61
N LYS A 290 -15.54 -13.40 -32.38
CA LYS A 290 -16.64 -13.95 -31.57
C LYS A 290 -17.87 -13.04 -31.50
N GLY A 291 -17.91 -11.96 -32.29
CA GLY A 291 -19.07 -11.10 -32.42
C GLY A 291 -19.25 -10.09 -31.28
N HIS A 292 -18.25 -9.90 -30.42
CA HIS A 292 -18.20 -8.75 -29.49
C HIS A 292 -17.79 -7.49 -30.24
N TYR A 293 -18.21 -6.33 -29.74
CA TYR A 293 -17.98 -5.02 -30.36
C TYR A 293 -17.00 -4.17 -29.57
N VAL A 294 -16.18 -3.41 -30.29
CA VAL A 294 -15.18 -2.49 -29.73
C VAL A 294 -15.16 -1.19 -30.54
N TRP A 295 -15.23 -0.05 -29.85
CA TRP A 295 -15.12 1.28 -30.44
C TRP A 295 -14.58 2.31 -29.44
N TRP A 296 -14.22 3.51 -29.88
CA TRP A 296 -13.65 4.56 -29.02
C TRP A 296 -14.19 5.93 -29.49
N PRO A 297 -15.38 6.32 -29.01
CA PRO A 297 -16.24 7.34 -29.63
C PRO A 297 -15.84 8.80 -29.36
N GLY A 298 -14.84 9.03 -28.50
CA GLY A 298 -14.58 10.34 -27.90
C GLY A 298 -15.44 10.60 -26.65
N TYR A 299 -15.17 11.73 -25.98
CA TYR A 299 -15.84 12.13 -24.74
C TYR A 299 -17.15 12.90 -25.00
N GLY A 300 -18.21 12.59 -24.24
CA GLY A 300 -19.53 13.19 -24.45
C GLY A 300 -20.61 12.68 -23.49
N ALA A 301 -21.77 13.36 -23.50
CA ALA A 301 -22.87 13.12 -22.56
C ALA A 301 -23.93 12.11 -23.03
N ASP A 302 -23.80 11.57 -24.24
CA ASP A 302 -24.72 10.56 -24.79
C ASP A 302 -24.21 9.14 -24.53
N ASN A 303 -25.12 8.16 -24.53
CA ASN A 303 -24.80 6.76 -24.19
C ASN A 303 -23.73 6.11 -25.09
N ASN A 304 -23.55 6.63 -26.32
CA ASN A 304 -22.58 6.09 -27.27
C ASN A 304 -21.19 6.71 -27.10
N SER A 305 -21.04 7.79 -26.32
CA SER A 305 -19.78 8.45 -25.96
C SER A 305 -19.13 7.86 -24.70
N CYS A 306 -17.90 8.28 -24.43
CA CYS A 306 -17.20 8.01 -23.17
C CYS A 306 -17.57 9.02 -22.08
N HIS A 307 -17.73 8.54 -20.84
CA HIS A 307 -18.29 9.31 -19.72
C HIS A 307 -17.24 9.88 -18.74
N VAL A 308 -15.96 9.53 -18.87
CA VAL A 308 -14.87 9.96 -17.96
C VAL A 308 -13.83 10.81 -18.69
N GLY A 309 -13.38 10.31 -19.84
CA GLY A 309 -12.41 10.92 -20.74
C GLY A 309 -12.35 10.08 -22.02
N ASN A 310 -11.28 10.17 -22.82
CA ASN A 310 -11.11 9.27 -23.96
C ASN A 310 -11.05 7.80 -23.49
N CYS A 311 -11.82 6.92 -24.13
CA CYS A 311 -11.99 5.54 -23.66
C CYS A 311 -12.21 4.56 -24.82
N VAL A 312 -11.90 3.29 -24.56
CA VAL A 312 -12.38 2.15 -25.35
C VAL A 312 -13.69 1.66 -24.73
N LYS A 313 -14.75 1.61 -25.52
CA LYS A 313 -16.02 0.99 -25.15
C LYS A 313 -16.07 -0.43 -25.72
N LEU A 314 -16.49 -1.37 -24.88
CA LEU A 314 -16.69 -2.77 -25.21
C LEU A 314 -18.17 -3.12 -25.04
N GLU A 315 -18.73 -3.87 -25.99
CA GLU A 315 -20.00 -4.57 -25.82
C GLU A 315 -19.77 -6.06 -26.07
N LEU A 316 -19.85 -6.85 -24.99
CA LEU A 316 -19.72 -8.29 -25.03
C LEU A 316 -21.10 -8.93 -25.14
N HIS A 317 -21.27 -9.82 -26.10
CA HIS A 317 -22.41 -10.71 -26.23
C HIS A 317 -21.99 -12.12 -25.86
N LEU A 318 -22.58 -12.71 -24.82
CA LEU A 318 -22.21 -14.04 -24.33
C LEU A 318 -23.41 -15.01 -24.38
N GLN A 319 -23.20 -16.19 -24.96
CA GLN A 319 -24.13 -17.32 -24.87
C GLN A 319 -24.03 -18.01 -23.49
N PRO A 320 -25.03 -18.83 -23.09
CA PRO A 320 -24.95 -19.61 -21.87
C PRO A 320 -23.75 -20.57 -21.88
N GLY A 321 -22.91 -20.51 -20.84
CA GLY A 321 -21.72 -21.33 -20.68
C GLY A 321 -20.43 -20.71 -21.25
N GLU A 322 -20.50 -19.55 -21.90
CA GLU A 322 -19.31 -18.88 -22.43
C GLU A 322 -18.50 -18.16 -21.34
N THR A 323 -17.19 -18.07 -21.58
CA THR A 323 -16.28 -17.20 -20.82
C THR A 323 -15.43 -16.41 -21.81
N VAL A 324 -15.42 -15.10 -21.63
CA VAL A 324 -14.61 -14.15 -22.39
C VAL A 324 -13.53 -13.63 -21.44
N VAL A 325 -12.28 -13.62 -21.91
CA VAL A 325 -11.17 -12.97 -21.21
C VAL A 325 -10.64 -11.90 -22.15
N PHE A 326 -10.66 -10.64 -21.71
CA PHE A 326 -10.07 -9.54 -22.46
C PHE A 326 -8.98 -8.86 -21.63
N SER A 327 -7.96 -8.37 -22.32
CA SER A 327 -6.77 -7.74 -21.77
C SER A 327 -6.57 -6.39 -22.40
N PHE A 328 -6.59 -5.34 -21.59
CA PHE A 328 -6.21 -3.99 -22.02
C PHE A 328 -4.75 -3.76 -21.66
N GLN A 329 -3.91 -3.60 -22.68
CA GLN A 329 -2.45 -3.51 -22.58
C GLN A 329 -2.00 -2.10 -22.90
N ALA A 330 -1.43 -1.40 -21.92
CA ALA A 330 -0.81 -0.09 -22.09
C ALA A 330 0.70 -0.22 -21.93
N THR A 331 1.45 0.08 -23.00
CA THR A 331 2.91 0.21 -22.94
C THR A 331 3.25 1.66 -22.65
N VAL A 332 3.92 1.90 -21.53
CA VAL A 332 4.32 3.25 -21.11
C VAL A 332 5.81 3.29 -20.80
N THR A 333 6.41 4.46 -21.02
CA THR A 333 7.68 4.85 -20.40
C THR A 333 7.34 5.84 -19.30
N SER A 334 7.72 5.56 -18.05
CA SER A 334 7.56 6.50 -16.95
C SER A 334 8.93 6.91 -16.39
N THR A 335 9.02 8.18 -16.00
CA THR A 335 10.23 8.88 -15.55
C THR A 335 9.98 9.51 -14.19
N SER A 336 10.90 9.36 -13.25
CA SER A 336 10.83 9.99 -11.94
C SER A 336 10.95 11.50 -12.03
N TYR A 337 10.12 12.20 -11.26
CA TYR A 337 10.15 13.65 -11.14
C TYR A 337 9.85 14.07 -9.70
N SER A 338 10.58 15.07 -9.20
CA SER A 338 10.43 15.59 -7.84
C SER A 338 10.05 17.06 -7.86
N TRP A 339 8.85 17.38 -7.37
CA TRP A 339 8.46 18.76 -7.06
C TRP A 339 8.97 19.20 -5.69
N TRP A 340 9.79 18.40 -5.00
CA TRP A 340 10.33 18.68 -3.67
C TRP A 340 11.85 18.84 -3.66
N ASP A 341 12.31 20.02 -3.20
CA ASP A 341 13.72 20.30 -2.96
C ASP A 341 14.10 19.74 -1.58
N GLY A 342 14.70 18.56 -1.61
CA GLY A 342 15.26 17.94 -0.43
C GLY A 342 16.52 17.14 -0.75
N SER A 343 17.50 17.21 0.16
CA SER A 343 18.72 16.36 0.21
C SER A 343 18.46 14.85 0.45
N ARG A 344 17.26 14.41 0.06
CA ARG A 344 16.59 13.14 0.34
C ARG A 344 16.16 12.44 -0.95
N VAL A 345 16.03 13.18 -2.05
CA VAL A 345 15.96 12.66 -3.42
C VAL A 345 17.37 12.75 -4.02
N ASP A 346 17.70 11.85 -4.94
CA ASP A 346 19.02 11.84 -5.60
C ASP A 346 19.08 12.90 -6.70
N THR A 347 20.23 13.54 -6.89
CA THR A 347 20.45 14.59 -7.91
C THR A 347 20.31 14.12 -9.36
N ILE A 348 20.10 12.82 -9.58
CA ILE A 348 19.74 12.27 -10.90
C ILE A 348 18.26 12.51 -11.28
N ILE A 349 17.41 12.92 -10.33
CA ILE A 349 15.98 13.15 -10.53
C ILE A 349 15.71 14.60 -10.95
N GLU A 350 14.84 14.77 -11.93
CA GLU A 350 14.44 16.07 -12.48
C GLU A 350 13.47 16.83 -11.55
N GLY A 351 13.36 18.14 -11.75
CA GLY A 351 12.50 19.05 -10.97
C GLY A 351 13.18 19.70 -9.75
N LEU A 352 14.28 19.14 -9.24
CA LEU A 352 14.91 19.58 -7.97
C LEU A 352 15.36 21.05 -7.93
N ASP A 353 15.80 21.63 -9.05
CA ASP A 353 16.33 23.01 -9.10
C ASP A 353 15.23 24.08 -8.92
N GLU A 354 13.98 23.72 -9.21
CA GLU A 354 12.80 24.60 -9.20
C GLU A 354 11.75 24.18 -8.16
N ALA A 355 12.00 23.09 -7.45
CA ALA A 355 11.09 22.43 -6.53
C ALA A 355 10.74 23.23 -5.25
N ILE A 356 9.58 22.92 -4.67
CA ILE A 356 9.05 23.58 -3.47
C ILE A 356 9.58 22.94 -2.17
N ASN A 357 9.80 23.79 -1.17
CA ASN A 357 10.17 23.46 0.19
C ASN A 357 9.55 24.50 1.16
N VAL A 358 9.82 24.37 2.46
CA VAL A 358 9.26 25.27 3.48
C VAL A 358 9.75 26.73 3.37
N ASP A 359 10.96 26.94 2.85
CA ASP A 359 11.62 28.25 2.77
C ASP A 359 11.22 29.06 1.52
N ASN A 360 10.81 28.39 0.43
CA ASN A 360 10.36 29.05 -0.80
C ASN A 360 8.84 29.05 -1.02
N SER A 361 8.06 28.25 -0.27
CA SER A 361 6.59 28.21 -0.38
C SER A 361 5.89 29.50 0.05
N GLY A 362 4.80 29.82 -0.65
CA GLY A 362 3.88 30.91 -0.34
C GLY A 362 2.86 30.56 0.75
N LYS A 363 1.83 31.40 0.85
CA LYS A 363 0.76 31.31 1.84
C LYS A 363 -0.54 30.77 1.24
N PHE A 364 -1.50 30.41 2.10
CA PHE A 364 -2.86 30.05 1.66
C PHE A 364 -3.54 31.16 0.83
N SER A 365 -3.25 32.44 1.11
CA SER A 365 -3.76 33.59 0.34
C SER A 365 -3.29 33.61 -1.10
N ASP A 366 -2.17 32.96 -1.40
CA ASP A 366 -1.49 33.09 -2.68
C ASP A 366 -2.10 32.10 -3.70
N ILE A 367 -2.80 31.07 -3.22
CA ILE A 367 -3.40 29.98 -4.00
C ILE A 367 -4.40 30.49 -5.04
N GLU A 368 -5.30 31.40 -4.66
CA GLU A 368 -6.30 31.98 -5.58
C GLU A 368 -5.71 32.96 -6.60
N LEU A 369 -4.44 33.35 -6.42
CA LEU A 369 -3.62 34.14 -7.34
C LEU A 369 -2.69 33.25 -8.19
N ARG A 370 -2.93 31.93 -8.13
CA ARG A 370 -2.32 30.78 -8.82
C ARG A 370 -3.02 30.38 -10.14
N GLY A 371 -2.36 30.46 -11.30
CA GLY A 371 -2.85 29.90 -12.57
C GLY A 371 -4.26 30.37 -12.93
N GLY A 372 -4.48 31.69 -12.96
CA GLY A 372 -5.80 32.30 -13.17
C GLY A 372 -6.83 32.02 -12.06
N GLY A 373 -6.42 31.34 -10.97
CA GLY A 373 -7.29 30.83 -9.92
C GLY A 373 -8.08 29.57 -10.32
N GLU A 374 -7.74 28.90 -11.42
CA GLU A 374 -8.52 27.78 -12.00
C GLU A 374 -8.58 26.58 -11.05
N ARG A 375 -7.42 26.00 -10.68
CA ARG A 375 -7.36 24.88 -9.73
C ARG A 375 -8.01 25.18 -8.38
N SER A 376 -7.95 26.43 -7.92
CA SER A 376 -8.63 26.88 -6.70
C SER A 376 -10.15 26.82 -6.87
N GLN A 377 -10.70 27.34 -7.97
CA GLN A 377 -12.14 27.29 -8.26
C GLN A 377 -12.64 25.85 -8.43
N ASP A 378 -11.87 25.01 -9.11
CA ASP A 378 -12.27 23.64 -9.45
C ASP A 378 -12.14 22.67 -8.28
N PHE A 379 -11.01 22.68 -7.56
CA PHE A 379 -10.63 21.60 -6.65
C PHE A 379 -10.50 22.01 -5.17
N SER A 380 -10.91 23.22 -4.77
CA SER A 380 -10.97 23.61 -3.34
C SER A 380 -12.31 23.33 -2.65
N SER A 381 -13.37 22.96 -3.40
CA SER A 381 -14.73 22.81 -2.86
C SER A 381 -14.77 21.96 -1.57
N PRO A 382 -15.37 22.46 -0.46
CA PRO A 382 -15.35 21.76 0.82
C PRO A 382 -16.10 20.43 0.83
N TYR A 383 -16.94 20.18 -0.19
CA TYR A 383 -17.63 18.92 -0.41
C TYR A 383 -17.27 18.39 -1.80
N TRP A 384 -16.91 17.10 -1.90
CA TRP A 384 -16.56 16.46 -3.16
C TRP A 384 -17.11 15.03 -3.26
N TYR A 385 -17.55 14.65 -4.46
CA TYR A 385 -18.04 13.32 -4.80
C TYR A 385 -19.12 12.80 -3.83
N ASP A 386 -20.37 13.25 -4.00
CA ASP A 386 -21.50 12.67 -3.26
C ASP A 386 -21.77 11.24 -3.75
N ARG A 387 -21.52 10.27 -2.87
CA ARG A 387 -21.72 8.83 -3.16
C ARG A 387 -23.18 8.40 -2.94
N GLY A 388 -24.02 9.34 -2.50
CA GLY A 388 -25.46 9.20 -2.37
C GLY A 388 -25.88 8.18 -1.30
N THR A 389 -26.98 7.48 -1.58
CA THR A 389 -27.52 6.43 -0.72
C THR A 389 -27.49 5.09 -1.42
N ARG A 390 -26.75 4.11 -0.89
CA ARG A 390 -26.66 2.74 -1.41
C ARG A 390 -27.17 1.77 -0.35
N GLY A 391 -28.00 0.80 -0.74
CA GLY A 391 -28.61 -0.16 0.20
C GLY A 391 -29.49 0.45 1.31
N GLY A 392 -29.90 1.71 1.19
CA GLY A 392 -30.61 2.45 2.24
C GLY A 392 -29.70 3.15 3.26
N VAL A 393 -28.39 3.10 3.10
CA VAL A 393 -27.39 3.82 3.90
C VAL A 393 -26.87 5.01 3.10
N THR A 394 -26.89 6.20 3.69
CA THR A 394 -26.29 7.41 3.11
C THR A 394 -24.79 7.38 3.33
N HIS A 395 -24.01 7.42 2.25
CA HIS A 395 -22.54 7.43 2.29
C HIS A 395 -21.94 8.84 2.21
N GLY A 396 -22.73 9.81 1.73
CA GLY A 396 -22.34 11.21 1.60
C GLY A 396 -21.09 11.44 0.74
N TYR A 397 -20.54 12.65 0.89
CA TYR A 397 -19.32 13.07 0.21
C TYR A 397 -18.11 12.22 0.60
N ALA A 398 -17.27 11.87 -0.38
CA ALA A 398 -15.99 11.20 -0.14
C ALA A 398 -15.01 12.15 0.57
N ILE A 399 -14.88 13.39 0.06
CA ILE A 399 -14.09 14.46 0.66
C ILE A 399 -15.05 15.45 1.33
N ASN A 400 -14.84 15.75 2.60
CA ASN A 400 -15.68 16.67 3.37
C ASN A 400 -14.81 17.46 4.37
N ALA A 401 -14.52 18.71 4.02
CA ALA A 401 -13.72 19.63 4.82
C ALA A 401 -14.50 20.34 5.94
N GLN A 402 -15.79 20.03 6.13
CA GLN A 402 -16.66 20.69 7.12
C GLN A 402 -17.05 19.78 8.29
N GLU A 403 -16.69 18.50 8.25
CA GLU A 403 -16.97 17.58 9.35
C GLU A 403 -16.12 17.93 10.58
N GLN A 404 -16.69 17.81 11.78
CA GLN A 404 -16.05 18.29 13.01
C GLN A 404 -14.68 17.64 13.25
N VAL A 405 -14.54 16.33 13.00
CA VAL A 405 -13.26 15.61 13.12
C VAL A 405 -12.18 16.16 12.18
N VAL A 406 -12.54 16.60 10.98
CA VAL A 406 -11.61 17.16 9.99
C VAL A 406 -11.17 18.55 10.44
N LEU A 407 -12.11 19.39 10.89
CA LEU A 407 -11.82 20.73 11.42
C LEU A 407 -10.93 20.68 12.68
N GLU A 408 -11.24 19.79 13.63
CA GLU A 408 -10.43 19.61 14.85
C GLU A 408 -9.03 19.06 14.54
N THR A 409 -8.92 18.14 13.57
CA THR A 409 -7.62 17.60 13.12
C THR A 409 -6.79 18.67 12.38
N ALA A 410 -7.41 19.48 11.52
CA ALA A 410 -6.77 20.59 10.83
C ALA A 410 -6.26 21.67 11.79
N GLU A 411 -6.99 21.97 12.86
CA GLU A 411 -6.56 22.90 13.90
C GLU A 411 -5.44 22.31 14.77
N LEU A 412 -5.49 21.01 15.09
CA LEU A 412 -4.40 20.29 15.75
C LEU A 412 -3.10 20.31 14.93
N ILE A 413 -3.20 20.11 13.61
CA ILE A 413 -2.05 20.23 12.69
C ILE A 413 -1.54 21.68 12.68
N SER A 414 -2.42 22.65 12.45
CA SER A 414 -2.08 24.09 12.38
C SER A 414 -1.38 24.59 13.64
N SER A 415 -1.90 24.24 14.82
CA SER A 415 -1.35 24.62 16.13
C SER A 415 -0.04 23.90 16.50
N SER A 416 0.29 22.80 15.79
CA SER A 416 1.56 22.09 15.96
C SER A 416 2.72 22.65 15.10
N LEU A 417 2.42 23.53 14.14
CA LEU A 417 3.43 24.14 13.26
C LEU A 417 4.36 25.11 14.02
N PRO A 418 5.66 25.18 13.67
CA PRO A 418 6.58 26.17 14.21
C PRO A 418 6.10 27.63 14.05
N GLU A 419 6.45 28.51 14.98
CA GLU A 419 6.05 29.93 14.98
C GLU A 419 6.46 30.66 13.68
N GLY A 420 5.50 31.25 12.97
CA GLY A 420 5.71 31.90 11.68
C GLY A 420 5.49 31.00 10.46
N LEU A 421 5.09 29.73 10.64
CA LEU A 421 4.69 28.81 9.55
C LEU A 421 3.17 28.55 9.50
N GLN A 422 2.37 29.19 10.37
CA GLN A 422 0.93 28.94 10.51
C GLN A 422 0.13 29.21 9.23
N ASP A 423 0.60 30.14 8.38
CA ASP A 423 -0.02 30.52 7.11
C ASP A 423 0.68 29.90 5.87
N ASN A 424 1.77 29.16 6.05
CA ASN A 424 2.60 28.62 4.97
C ASN A 424 1.95 27.35 4.39
N ALA A 425 1.67 27.35 3.08
CA ALA A 425 0.89 26.31 2.43
C ALA A 425 1.60 24.95 2.45
N TYR A 426 2.89 24.92 2.10
CA TYR A 426 3.72 23.72 2.14
C TYR A 426 3.84 23.15 3.56
N ALA A 427 4.10 23.98 4.56
CA ALA A 427 4.29 23.53 5.95
C ALA A 427 3.05 22.81 6.49
N TYR A 428 1.86 23.37 6.23
CA TYR A 428 0.59 22.73 6.59
C TYR A 428 0.34 21.44 5.80
N ALA A 429 0.54 21.44 4.48
CA ALA A 429 0.33 20.26 3.65
C ALA A 429 1.28 19.11 4.04
N ARG A 430 2.57 19.43 4.28
CA ARG A 430 3.58 18.48 4.75
C ARG A 430 3.26 17.94 6.15
N ALA A 431 2.84 18.79 7.07
CA ALA A 431 2.44 18.36 8.41
C ALA A 431 1.16 17.50 8.38
N THR A 432 0.26 17.75 7.43
CA THR A 432 -0.93 16.92 7.17
C THR A 432 -0.53 15.53 6.66
N PHE A 433 0.40 15.46 5.70
CA PHE A 433 0.96 14.20 5.22
C PHE A 433 1.66 13.39 6.33
N ASP A 434 2.52 14.04 7.13
CA ASP A 434 3.21 13.43 8.27
C ASP A 434 2.25 13.03 9.41
N TYR A 435 1.09 13.71 9.54
CA TYR A 435 0.01 13.32 10.44
C TYR A 435 -0.66 12.04 9.97
N MET A 436 -1.08 11.98 8.71
CA MET A 436 -1.75 10.82 8.12
C MET A 436 -0.89 9.56 8.29
N HIS A 437 0.36 9.58 7.83
CA HIS A 437 1.29 8.45 7.94
C HIS A 437 1.61 8.05 9.40
N LYS A 438 1.43 8.94 10.38
CA LYS A 438 1.66 8.67 11.80
C LYS A 438 0.44 8.04 12.49
N HIS A 439 -0.77 8.36 12.06
CA HIS A 439 -2.00 8.10 12.82
C HIS A 439 -2.99 7.18 12.11
N ILE A 440 -2.90 7.04 10.78
CA ILE A 440 -3.83 6.24 9.99
C ILE A 440 -3.15 4.95 9.54
N THR A 441 -3.83 3.82 9.73
CA THR A 441 -3.33 2.48 9.36
C THR A 441 -3.96 1.97 8.08
N TYR A 442 -3.18 1.26 7.25
CA TYR A 442 -3.68 0.74 5.98
C TYR A 442 -4.67 -0.43 6.16
N ASP A 443 -5.89 -0.30 5.61
CA ASP A 443 -6.95 -1.32 5.71
C ASP A 443 -7.02 -2.22 4.47
N LYS A 444 -6.51 -3.45 4.60
CA LYS A 444 -6.58 -4.48 3.53
C LYS A 444 -7.98 -5.04 3.28
N ASN A 445 -8.97 -4.67 4.10
CA ASN A 445 -10.35 -5.15 4.00
C ASN A 445 -11.33 -3.96 4.00
N ALA A 446 -10.91 -2.82 3.43
CA ALA A 446 -11.71 -1.63 3.31
C ALA A 446 -13.12 -1.93 2.72
N PRO A 447 -14.17 -1.27 3.22
CA PRO A 447 -15.54 -1.52 2.78
C PRO A 447 -15.77 -1.11 1.32
N ASN A 448 -16.78 -1.71 0.68
CA ASN A 448 -17.30 -1.23 -0.59
C ASN A 448 -18.76 -0.76 -0.41
N PRO A 449 -19.08 0.53 -0.65
CA PRO A 449 -18.15 1.61 -1.03
C PRO A 449 -17.21 2.00 0.12
N ALA A 450 -16.08 2.59 -0.24
CA ALA A 450 -15.06 3.10 0.67
C ALA A 450 -15.62 4.08 1.73
N ARG A 451 -14.90 4.25 2.84
CA ARG A 451 -15.11 5.30 3.85
C ARG A 451 -14.94 6.69 3.26
N SER A 452 -15.56 7.70 3.87
CA SER A 452 -15.24 9.11 3.58
C SER A 452 -13.96 9.53 4.33
N GLY A 453 -13.37 10.65 3.94
CA GLY A 453 -12.22 11.24 4.64
C GLY A 453 -12.44 11.43 6.14
N PRO A 454 -13.56 12.03 6.60
CA PRO A 454 -13.87 12.10 8.03
C PRO A 454 -13.90 10.73 8.73
N LEU A 455 -14.55 9.72 8.12
CA LEU A 455 -14.68 8.39 8.72
C LEU A 455 -13.32 7.65 8.78
N CYS A 456 -12.45 7.86 7.79
CA CYS A 456 -11.07 7.37 7.80
C CYS A 456 -10.25 7.98 8.96
N LEU A 457 -10.44 9.27 9.27
CA LEU A 457 -9.85 9.91 10.45
C LEU A 457 -10.44 9.37 11.76
N GLU A 458 -11.76 9.23 11.87
CA GLU A 458 -12.45 8.71 13.07
C GLU A 458 -12.05 7.27 13.40
N GLU A 459 -12.02 6.37 12.40
CA GLU A 459 -11.60 4.98 12.58
C GLU A 459 -10.07 4.82 12.61
N SER A 460 -9.31 5.87 12.26
CA SER A 460 -7.85 5.86 12.16
C SER A 460 -7.31 4.76 11.23
N THR A 461 -8.07 4.44 10.18
CA THR A 461 -7.74 3.40 9.21
C THR A 461 -8.37 3.66 7.84
N GLY A 462 -7.71 3.17 6.78
CA GLY A 462 -8.29 3.13 5.44
C GLY A 462 -7.31 2.65 4.37
N ASP A 463 -7.82 2.37 3.18
CA ASP A 463 -7.03 2.01 1.99
C ASP A 463 -6.45 3.25 1.26
N CYS A 464 -6.08 3.09 -0.01
CA CYS A 464 -5.51 4.17 -0.84
C CYS A 464 -6.52 5.30 -1.11
N ASP A 465 -7.76 4.94 -1.47
CA ASP A 465 -8.83 5.89 -1.73
C ASP A 465 -9.21 6.60 -0.41
N GLU A 466 -9.42 5.85 0.67
CA GLU A 466 -9.85 6.39 1.97
C GLU A 466 -8.83 7.34 2.60
N GLN A 467 -7.53 7.03 2.50
CA GLN A 467 -6.49 7.93 2.99
C GLN A 467 -6.31 9.17 2.11
N THR A 468 -6.50 9.04 0.79
CA THR A 468 -6.54 10.19 -0.13
C THR A 468 -7.74 11.09 0.19
N ASN A 469 -8.93 10.51 0.44
CA ASN A 469 -10.13 11.22 0.85
C ASN A 469 -9.88 12.07 2.11
N ALA A 470 -9.23 11.49 3.11
CA ALA A 470 -8.92 12.14 4.38
C ALA A 470 -7.87 13.25 4.24
N PHE A 471 -6.79 12.99 3.49
CA PHE A 471 -5.75 13.96 3.21
C PHE A 471 -6.30 15.18 2.48
N LEU A 472 -7.04 14.98 1.38
CA LEU A 472 -7.67 16.06 0.64
C LEU A 472 -8.74 16.80 1.47
N SER A 473 -9.45 16.12 2.38
CA SER A 473 -10.40 16.77 3.29
C SER A 473 -9.70 17.76 4.22
N LEU A 474 -8.52 17.41 4.73
CA LEU A 474 -7.71 18.27 5.60
C LEU A 474 -7.07 19.44 4.83
N LEU A 475 -6.64 19.23 3.59
CA LEU A 475 -6.10 20.28 2.73
C LEU A 475 -7.13 21.36 2.40
N ARG A 476 -8.36 20.95 2.06
CA ARG A 476 -9.45 21.85 1.70
C ARG A 476 -9.97 22.70 2.88
N VAL A 477 -9.65 22.38 4.13
CA VAL A 477 -9.87 23.29 5.28
C VAL A 477 -9.08 24.60 5.14
N LYS A 478 -7.95 24.58 4.43
CA LYS A 478 -7.11 25.74 4.13
C LYS A 478 -7.18 26.19 2.68
N ASN A 479 -8.23 25.77 1.96
CA ASN A 479 -8.42 25.99 0.52
C ASN A 479 -7.25 25.50 -0.36
N ILE A 480 -6.42 24.55 0.09
CA ILE A 480 -5.42 23.92 -0.79
C ILE A 480 -6.17 23.00 -1.76
N PRO A 481 -6.13 23.28 -3.09
CA PRO A 481 -6.78 22.44 -4.08
C PRO A 481 -6.03 21.12 -4.25
N GLY A 482 -6.79 20.06 -4.47
CA GLY A 482 -6.24 18.75 -4.79
C GLY A 482 -7.32 17.79 -5.28
N TRP A 483 -6.90 16.92 -6.19
CA TRP A 483 -7.75 16.06 -7.02
C TRP A 483 -7.17 14.65 -7.10
N TYR A 484 -7.98 13.67 -7.48
CA TYR A 484 -7.51 12.29 -7.55
C TYR A 484 -6.65 12.04 -8.79
N VAL A 485 -5.75 11.06 -8.64
CA VAL A 485 -5.12 10.36 -9.75
C VAL A 485 -5.31 8.86 -9.52
N PHE A 486 -5.66 8.14 -10.58
CA PHE A 486 -5.94 6.71 -10.52
C PHE A 486 -5.14 5.93 -11.54
N GLY A 487 -4.79 4.71 -11.16
CA GLY A 487 -4.22 3.73 -12.07
C GLY A 487 -3.80 2.48 -11.31
N ALA A 488 -2.52 2.12 -11.39
CA ALA A 488 -1.99 0.98 -10.67
C ALA A 488 -0.58 1.27 -10.14
N LEU A 489 -0.22 0.65 -9.00
CA LEU A 489 1.13 0.64 -8.44
C LEU A 489 1.71 -0.78 -8.38
N THR A 490 3.03 -0.87 -8.43
CA THR A 490 3.78 -2.13 -8.22
C THR A 490 4.95 -1.95 -7.27
N GLY A 491 5.40 -3.01 -6.60
CA GLY A 491 6.65 -3.03 -5.83
C GLY A 491 7.86 -3.55 -6.61
N ASP A 492 7.62 -4.42 -7.59
CA ASP A 492 8.63 -5.27 -8.24
C ASP A 492 8.41 -5.47 -9.75
N TYR A 493 7.34 -4.88 -10.30
CA TYR A 493 6.77 -5.13 -11.64
C TYR A 493 6.22 -6.55 -11.86
N ASP A 494 6.17 -7.43 -10.85
CA ASP A 494 5.50 -8.74 -10.98
C ASP A 494 4.00 -8.62 -10.64
N TYR A 495 3.67 -7.92 -9.55
CA TYR A 495 2.28 -7.71 -9.10
C TYR A 495 1.91 -6.22 -9.10
N TRP A 496 0.70 -5.92 -9.58
CA TRP A 496 0.14 -4.58 -9.59
C TRP A 496 -1.18 -4.52 -8.81
N GLU A 497 -1.37 -3.46 -8.04
CA GLU A 497 -2.60 -3.16 -7.32
C GLU A 497 -3.24 -1.90 -7.91
N ALA A 498 -4.56 -1.93 -8.11
CA ALA A 498 -5.31 -0.74 -8.50
C ALA A 498 -5.24 0.28 -7.35
N HIS A 499 -4.88 1.52 -7.65
CA HIS A 499 -4.49 2.48 -6.62
C HIS A 499 -4.96 3.90 -6.96
N GLY A 500 -5.46 4.61 -5.95
CA GLY A 500 -5.80 6.02 -5.98
C GLY A 500 -4.86 6.85 -5.10
N TRP A 501 -4.43 8.00 -5.60
CA TRP A 501 -3.62 8.98 -4.86
C TRP A 501 -4.04 10.41 -5.23
N GLY A 502 -3.37 11.42 -4.69
CA GLY A 502 -3.73 12.83 -4.91
C GLY A 502 -2.68 13.61 -5.69
N TYR A 503 -3.10 14.54 -6.54
CA TYR A 503 -2.29 15.70 -6.94
C TYR A 503 -2.75 16.91 -6.12
N ILE A 504 -1.80 17.80 -5.78
CA ILE A 504 -2.07 19.04 -5.05
C ILE A 504 -1.34 20.21 -5.71
N MET A 505 -1.95 21.39 -5.68
CA MET A 505 -1.31 22.62 -6.14
C MET A 505 -0.85 23.47 -4.95
N LEU A 506 0.43 23.88 -4.96
CA LEU A 506 1.05 24.68 -3.91
C LEU A 506 1.71 25.94 -4.49
N PRO A 507 1.46 27.14 -3.93
CA PRO A 507 2.05 28.37 -4.43
C PRO A 507 3.49 28.54 -3.94
N MET A 508 4.33 29.10 -4.79
CA MET A 508 5.63 29.64 -4.41
C MET A 508 5.47 31.06 -3.83
N SER A 509 6.39 31.45 -2.95
CA SER A 509 6.40 32.78 -2.31
C SER A 509 6.75 33.87 -3.30
N GLU A 510 6.05 35.00 -3.23
CA GLU A 510 6.25 36.15 -4.13
C GLU A 510 7.72 36.56 -4.19
N SER A 511 8.41 36.65 -3.05
CA SER A 511 9.83 36.99 -2.96
C SER A 511 10.77 36.01 -3.68
N TRP A 512 10.43 34.72 -3.73
CA TRP A 512 11.21 33.72 -4.46
C TRP A 512 11.00 33.88 -5.97
N CYS A 513 9.76 34.07 -6.40
CA CYS A 513 9.35 34.31 -7.79
C CYS A 513 10.00 35.59 -8.35
N GLU A 514 9.83 36.71 -7.64
CA GLU A 514 10.38 38.02 -8.01
C GLU A 514 11.91 37.96 -8.13
N SER A 515 12.60 37.26 -7.23
CA SER A 515 14.07 37.10 -7.28
C SER A 515 14.58 36.35 -8.52
N ARG A 516 13.69 35.61 -9.20
CA ARG A 516 13.95 34.83 -10.41
C ARG A 516 13.32 35.44 -11.67
N ASN A 517 12.62 36.57 -11.55
CA ASN A 517 11.80 37.18 -12.60
C ASN A 517 10.64 36.28 -13.08
N ILE A 518 10.14 35.37 -12.25
CA ILE A 518 8.99 34.51 -12.60
C ILE A 518 7.69 35.31 -12.47
N GLU A 519 6.80 35.17 -13.44
CA GLU A 519 5.44 35.72 -13.41
C GLU A 519 4.65 35.07 -12.29
N LEU A 520 4.14 35.89 -11.35
CA LEU A 520 3.46 35.39 -10.15
C LEU A 520 2.35 34.40 -10.48
N ASP A 521 1.53 34.64 -11.51
CA ASP A 521 0.43 33.73 -11.89
C ASP A 521 0.91 32.32 -12.26
N THR A 522 2.11 32.17 -12.82
CA THR A 522 2.72 30.85 -13.10
C THR A 522 3.51 30.27 -11.93
N CYS A 523 3.71 31.00 -10.85
CA CYS A 523 4.67 30.63 -9.80
C CYS A 523 4.08 29.67 -8.73
N PHE A 524 3.83 28.43 -9.14
CA PHE A 524 3.28 27.34 -8.32
C PHE A 524 3.79 25.98 -8.80
N VAL A 525 3.47 24.90 -8.08
CA VAL A 525 3.74 23.52 -8.52
C VAL A 525 2.48 22.65 -8.39
N GLU A 526 2.32 21.66 -9.28
CA GLU A 526 1.27 20.62 -9.21
C GLU A 526 1.91 19.26 -8.93
N GLY A 527 2.00 18.88 -7.65
CA GLY A 527 2.81 17.74 -7.23
C GLY A 527 2.02 16.49 -6.83
N SER A 528 2.55 15.33 -7.21
CA SER A 528 2.03 14.01 -6.85
C SER A 528 2.25 13.68 -5.37
N VAL A 529 1.19 13.28 -4.66
CA VAL A 529 1.21 12.88 -3.25
C VAL A 529 0.50 11.54 -3.04
N ASP A 530 1.27 10.54 -2.60
CA ASP A 530 0.77 9.22 -2.18
C ASP A 530 1.05 9.02 -0.69
N VAL A 531 -0.01 9.16 0.11
CA VAL A 531 0.02 9.06 1.57
C VAL A 531 0.35 7.64 2.03
N VAL A 532 -0.19 6.63 1.34
CA VAL A 532 -0.03 5.21 1.71
C VAL A 532 1.40 4.74 1.46
N ASN A 533 1.94 5.06 0.29
CA ASN A 533 3.31 4.66 -0.08
C ASN A 533 4.39 5.68 0.33
N ASN A 534 4.01 6.67 1.14
CA ASN A 534 4.92 7.70 1.67
C ASN A 534 5.70 8.44 0.56
N LYS A 535 5.05 8.75 -0.57
CA LYS A 535 5.60 9.60 -1.64
C LYS A 535 5.06 11.02 -1.45
N TRP A 536 5.94 11.93 -1.04
CA TRP A 536 5.65 13.35 -0.89
C TRP A 536 6.22 14.11 -2.10
N LEU A 537 5.36 14.72 -2.91
CA LEU A 537 5.72 15.56 -4.06
C LEU A 537 6.73 14.85 -4.99
N LEU A 538 6.46 13.57 -5.27
CA LEU A 538 7.36 12.67 -6.00
C LEU A 538 6.56 11.70 -6.87
N HIS A 539 6.82 11.73 -8.18
CA HIS A 539 6.39 10.69 -9.11
C HIS A 539 7.50 9.66 -9.32
N THR A 540 7.13 8.40 -9.53
CA THR A 540 8.06 7.26 -9.61
C THR A 540 7.56 6.22 -10.62
N PRO A 541 8.42 5.66 -11.50
CA PRO A 541 8.06 4.69 -12.54
C PRO A 541 7.41 3.37 -12.10
N ASN A 542 7.30 3.09 -10.80
CA ASN A 542 6.47 1.99 -10.29
C ASN A 542 4.97 2.35 -10.22
N ALA A 543 4.58 3.48 -10.80
CA ALA A 543 3.21 3.96 -10.93
C ALA A 543 2.82 4.06 -12.41
N TYR A 544 1.67 3.46 -12.74
CA TYR A 544 0.98 3.64 -14.02
C TYR A 544 -0.20 4.58 -13.80
N ILE A 545 -0.25 5.68 -14.54
CA ILE A 545 -1.33 6.66 -14.51
C ILE A 545 -2.34 6.26 -15.59
N ALA A 546 -3.54 5.86 -15.18
CA ALA A 546 -4.63 5.54 -16.09
C ALA A 546 -5.54 6.76 -16.35
N TRP A 547 -5.71 7.62 -15.35
CA TRP A 547 -6.54 8.83 -15.41
C TRP A 547 -6.16 9.81 -14.30
N VAL A 548 -6.07 11.10 -14.63
CA VAL A 548 -6.00 12.23 -13.68
C VAL A 548 -7.40 12.86 -13.64
N GLU A 549 -7.90 13.18 -12.44
CA GLU A 549 -9.24 13.74 -12.29
C GLU A 549 -9.39 15.10 -12.99
N GLU A 550 -10.42 15.21 -13.83
CA GLU A 550 -10.87 16.47 -14.42
C GLU A 550 -11.93 17.16 -13.54
N PRO A 551 -12.05 18.51 -13.59
CA PRO A 551 -13.03 19.25 -12.79
C PRO A 551 -14.49 18.79 -12.98
N ASP A 552 -15.07 18.18 -11.94
CA ASP A 552 -16.50 17.84 -11.90
C ASP A 552 -17.13 18.02 -10.52
N SER A 553 -17.73 19.19 -10.32
CA SER A 553 -18.52 19.54 -9.14
C SER A 553 -19.70 18.59 -8.83
N THR A 554 -20.12 17.74 -9.77
CA THR A 554 -21.17 16.74 -9.56
C THR A 554 -20.66 15.38 -9.08
N GLY A 555 -19.36 15.09 -9.23
CA GLY A 555 -18.77 13.78 -8.95
C GLY A 555 -19.24 12.64 -9.87
N THR A 556 -19.85 12.97 -11.01
CA THR A 556 -20.30 12.03 -12.04
C THR A 556 -19.11 11.35 -12.74
N LEU A 557 -18.01 12.08 -13.01
CA LEU A 557 -16.79 11.52 -13.60
C LEU A 557 -16.20 10.45 -12.68
N LEU A 558 -15.98 10.78 -11.39
CA LEU A 558 -15.53 9.82 -10.38
C LEU A 558 -16.48 8.61 -10.28
N ASN A 559 -17.79 8.84 -10.15
CA ASN A 559 -18.75 7.73 -10.07
C ASN A 559 -18.69 6.82 -11.32
N SER A 560 -18.42 7.39 -12.50
CA SER A 560 -18.28 6.67 -13.75
C SER A 560 -16.96 5.90 -13.83
N TYR A 561 -15.86 6.45 -13.30
CA TYR A 561 -14.57 5.75 -13.17
C TYR A 561 -14.68 4.53 -12.23
N TYR A 562 -15.29 4.69 -11.05
CA TYR A 562 -15.55 3.60 -10.11
C TYR A 562 -16.60 2.59 -10.61
N SER A 563 -17.43 2.97 -11.60
CA SER A 563 -18.52 2.14 -12.14
C SER A 563 -18.43 2.04 -13.67
N PRO A 564 -17.33 1.51 -14.22
CA PRO A 564 -16.98 1.64 -15.65
C PRO A 564 -17.91 0.88 -16.59
N GLY A 565 -18.85 0.07 -16.08
CA GLY A 565 -19.67 -0.81 -16.91
C GLY A 565 -21.00 -1.20 -16.31
N LYS A 566 -21.83 -1.80 -17.17
CA LYS A 566 -23.16 -2.36 -16.83
C LYS A 566 -23.24 -3.74 -17.47
N TYR A 567 -23.87 -4.70 -16.80
CA TYR A 567 -24.02 -6.05 -17.33
C TYR A 567 -25.33 -6.70 -16.89
N SER A 568 -25.78 -7.69 -17.66
CA SER A 568 -26.98 -8.46 -17.37
C SER A 568 -26.83 -9.27 -16.08
N SER A 569 -27.74 -9.13 -15.11
CA SER A 569 -27.69 -9.84 -13.82
C SER A 569 -28.08 -11.34 -13.88
N ASN A 570 -28.43 -11.86 -15.06
CA ASN A 570 -29.01 -13.21 -15.24
C ASN A 570 -27.94 -14.31 -15.40
N GLY A 571 -27.01 -14.38 -14.44
CA GLY A 571 -25.96 -15.42 -14.40
C GLY A 571 -24.65 -15.06 -15.10
N LEU A 572 -24.44 -13.80 -15.48
CA LEU A 572 -23.14 -13.26 -15.88
C LEU A 572 -22.40 -12.76 -14.63
N VAL A 573 -21.13 -13.13 -14.51
CA VAL A 573 -20.20 -12.71 -13.47
C VAL A 573 -18.99 -12.06 -14.12
N ARG A 574 -18.73 -10.79 -13.80
CA ARG A 574 -17.50 -10.07 -14.15
C ARG A 574 -16.57 -10.13 -12.93
N ALA A 575 -15.37 -10.68 -13.10
CA ALA A 575 -14.34 -10.62 -12.06
C ALA A 575 -13.84 -9.17 -11.85
N PRO A 576 -13.26 -8.83 -10.68
CA PRO A 576 -12.42 -7.65 -10.56
C PRO A 576 -11.28 -7.69 -11.60
N PRO A 577 -10.78 -6.53 -12.08
CA PRO A 577 -9.62 -6.50 -12.96
C PRO A 577 -8.39 -7.06 -12.23
N HIS A 578 -7.58 -7.83 -12.94
CA HIS A 578 -6.23 -8.22 -12.52
C HIS A 578 -5.22 -7.36 -13.28
N TYR A 579 -4.17 -6.92 -12.59
CA TYR A 579 -3.10 -6.13 -13.19
C TYR A 579 -1.76 -6.88 -13.09
N SER A 580 -1.03 -6.95 -14.20
CA SER A 580 0.27 -7.63 -14.30
C SER A 580 1.15 -6.98 -15.36
N THR A 581 2.46 -7.18 -15.30
CA THR A 581 3.35 -6.80 -16.41
C THR A 581 3.39 -7.89 -17.48
N ILE A 582 3.49 -7.49 -18.74
CA ILE A 582 3.80 -8.39 -19.86
C ILE A 582 5.15 -8.01 -20.49
N GLY A 583 5.98 -9.02 -20.73
CA GLY A 583 7.31 -8.86 -21.31
C GLY A 583 8.36 -8.49 -20.26
N ASP A 584 9.53 -8.08 -20.75
CA ASP A 584 10.62 -7.57 -19.91
C ASP A 584 10.39 -6.08 -19.58
N VAL A 585 10.76 -5.65 -18.38
CA VAL A 585 10.80 -4.23 -18.00
C VAL A 585 12.19 -3.67 -18.29
N ASP A 586 12.26 -2.59 -19.07
CA ASP A 586 13.51 -1.85 -19.25
C ASP A 586 13.66 -0.82 -18.13
N THR A 587 14.58 -1.09 -17.20
CA THR A 587 14.98 -0.17 -16.11
C THR A 587 16.37 0.43 -16.32
N SER A 588 16.83 0.56 -17.58
CA SER A 588 18.20 0.99 -17.90
C SER A 588 18.51 2.46 -17.53
N GLY A 589 17.48 3.28 -17.23
CA GLY A 589 17.62 4.65 -16.74
C GLY A 589 18.26 4.78 -15.35
N GLY A 590 18.50 3.67 -14.65
CA GLY A 590 19.16 3.63 -13.34
C GLY A 590 18.17 3.60 -12.17
N LYS A 591 18.70 3.49 -10.95
CA LYS A 591 17.93 3.42 -9.70
C LYS A 591 18.48 4.41 -8.67
N TYR A 592 17.60 4.96 -7.83
CA TYR A 592 17.93 5.91 -6.77
C TYR A 592 17.27 5.51 -5.44
N GLN A 593 17.69 6.15 -4.34
CA GLN A 593 17.19 5.89 -2.99
C GLN A 593 16.41 7.09 -2.45
N VAL A 594 15.16 6.85 -2.04
CA VAL A 594 14.34 7.80 -1.29
C VAL A 594 14.42 7.44 0.19
N LYS A 595 14.60 8.44 1.05
CA LYS A 595 14.74 8.25 2.51
C LYS A 595 13.39 8.48 3.20
N PRO A 596 12.73 7.46 3.78
CA PRO A 596 11.54 7.67 4.60
C PRO A 596 11.93 8.37 5.90
N VAL A 597 11.71 9.68 5.94
CA VAL A 597 11.96 10.49 7.13
C VAL A 597 10.91 11.58 7.19
N LYS A 598 10.34 11.80 8.38
CA LYS A 598 9.54 13.00 8.67
C LYS A 598 10.33 14.26 8.36
N GLU A 599 9.65 15.30 7.93
CA GLU A 599 10.32 16.57 7.67
C GLU A 599 10.47 17.33 8.97
N ILE A 600 11.72 17.68 9.32
CA ILE A 600 11.95 18.57 10.43
C ILE A 600 11.77 19.97 9.88
N LEU A 601 10.57 20.54 10.06
CA LEU A 601 10.22 21.85 9.53
C LEU A 601 11.04 23.01 10.16
N ARG A 602 11.83 22.74 11.23
CA ARG A 602 12.94 23.56 11.78
C ARG A 602 13.95 22.74 12.60
#